data_AF-R7GVQ7-F1
#
_entry.id   AF-R7GVQ7-F1
#
_cell.length_a   1.000
_cell.length_b   1.000
_cell.length_c   1.000
_cell.angle_alpha   90.00
_cell.angle_beta   90.00
_cell.angle_gamma   90.00
#
_symmetry.space_group_name_H-M   'P 1'
#
loop_
_entity.id
_entity.type
_entity.pdbx_description
1 polymer ?
#
loop_
_entity_poly.entity_id
_entity_poly.type
_entity_poly.pdbx_seq_one_letter_code
_entity_poly.pdbx_strand_id
1 'polypeptide(L)'
;MKKIFTLLAVAFATLGASAQTLPGLDDVIKTQPEGTLHKDLNHYFEGAYVNTTDQLIYDHLGDGYLSDIVEAADGSLYIKNPFGFFTHGDIWVKAVKGEGNTYEVRMPQAVYDNEGDAQDPVLYAWRYIRQGTGSETYAVKDAASQVVKFEMRNDSLVKVGETNAFIGLGAADGYFYGYGDTVSIYNKVKDAVAVPADASKAVKYKIYYNDSDDAAAEVPVKVVFEGDKVYIGGLDYECPELWISGTINGNKLQLTKWQYMGIDRKSEMYGAGHMYLYPFGWGKFTDAEGEKFGLYEVENPTLDYDAATKTFSTKELTLAVNRGHNYYPYVYYSKPTFRPASATSVDGIAVGEGSVVKYYDLSGRCIQRPAKGVFVKTTIAADGTKVAKKVIK
;
A
#
# COMPACT_ATOMS: atom_id res chain seq x y z
N MET A 1 25.54 -17.35 -0.05
CA MET A 1 26.31 -18.61 0.09
C MET A 1 26.30 -19.31 -1.26
N LYS A 2 27.48 -19.78 -1.67
CA LYS A 2 27.89 -20.48 -2.90
C LYS A 2 26.80 -21.13 -3.78
N LYS A 3 26.80 -20.75 -5.06
CA LYS A 3 26.25 -21.52 -6.20
C LYS A 3 26.77 -22.97 -6.14
N ILE A 4 25.89 -23.96 -6.06
CA ILE A 4 26.25 -25.38 -6.24
C ILE A 4 25.68 -25.86 -7.58
N PHE A 5 26.60 -26.27 -8.43
CA PHE A 5 26.41 -26.79 -9.78
C PHE A 5 25.70 -28.15 -9.81
N THR A 6 24.92 -28.40 -10.86
CA THR A 6 25.10 -29.62 -11.66
C THR A 6 24.80 -29.29 -13.13
N LEU A 7 25.87 -29.21 -13.93
CA LEU A 7 25.82 -28.96 -15.37
C LEU A 7 25.67 -30.31 -16.09
N LEU A 8 24.56 -30.57 -16.78
CA LEU A 8 24.47 -31.64 -17.77
C LEU A 8 24.76 -31.03 -19.14
N ALA A 9 25.96 -31.31 -19.67
CA ALA A 9 26.37 -30.85 -21.00
C ALA A 9 25.64 -31.65 -22.09
N VAL A 10 24.77 -30.98 -22.86
CA VAL A 10 24.33 -31.46 -24.17
C VAL A 10 24.94 -30.52 -25.20
N ALA A 11 25.89 -31.05 -25.98
CA ALA A 11 26.55 -30.31 -27.05
C ALA A 11 25.56 -30.08 -28.21
N PHE A 12 25.20 -28.82 -28.42
CA PHE A 12 24.62 -28.37 -29.68
C PHE A 12 25.65 -27.54 -30.45
N ALA A 13 25.76 -27.82 -31.75
CA ALA A 13 26.67 -27.17 -32.67
C ALA A 13 26.46 -25.64 -32.65
N THR A 14 27.52 -24.92 -32.29
CA THR A 14 27.56 -23.46 -32.23
C THR A 14 27.62 -22.88 -33.65
N LEU A 15 26.50 -22.34 -34.12
CA LEU A 15 26.54 -21.22 -35.06
C LEU A 15 26.80 -19.96 -34.23
N GLY A 16 27.87 -19.26 -34.54
CA GLY A 16 28.41 -18.17 -33.73
C GLY A 16 27.41 -17.05 -33.48
N ALA A 17 26.90 -16.95 -32.25
CA ALA A 17 26.31 -15.74 -31.73
C ALA A 17 27.43 -14.74 -31.48
N SER A 18 27.45 -13.61 -32.19
CA SER A 18 28.25 -12.46 -31.77
C SER A 18 27.82 -12.09 -30.36
N ALA A 19 28.75 -12.05 -29.40
CA ALA A 19 28.46 -11.62 -28.05
C ALA A 19 27.84 -10.22 -28.08
N GLN A 20 26.56 -10.11 -27.72
CA GLN A 20 25.88 -8.83 -27.62
C GLN A 20 26.60 -7.99 -26.57
N THR A 21 27.08 -6.80 -26.96
CA THR A 21 27.64 -5.84 -26.00
C THR A 21 26.48 -5.32 -25.13
N LEU A 22 26.57 -5.54 -23.82
CA LEU A 22 25.55 -5.10 -22.88
C LEU A 22 25.73 -3.61 -22.56
N PRO A 23 24.62 -2.88 -22.30
CA PRO A 23 24.69 -1.52 -21.76
C PRO A 23 25.47 -1.49 -20.43
N GLY A 24 26.24 -0.43 -20.20
CA GLY A 24 27.01 -0.24 -18.98
C GLY A 24 26.20 0.44 -17.87
N LEU A 25 26.85 0.68 -16.72
CA LEU A 25 26.24 1.39 -15.59
C LEU A 25 25.81 2.83 -15.97
N ASP A 26 26.55 3.48 -16.86
CA ASP A 26 26.26 4.83 -17.35
C ASP A 26 24.98 4.90 -18.20
N ASP A 27 24.49 3.75 -18.67
CA ASP A 27 23.25 3.65 -19.44
C ASP A 27 22.00 3.52 -18.54
N VAL A 28 22.17 3.32 -17.23
CA VAL A 28 21.05 3.28 -16.28
C VAL A 28 20.39 4.65 -16.21
N ILE A 29 19.07 4.69 -16.42
CA ILE A 29 18.28 5.92 -16.30
C ILE A 29 18.03 6.20 -14.81
N LYS A 30 18.92 6.98 -14.19
CA LYS A 30 18.90 7.26 -12.74
C LYS A 30 17.94 8.38 -12.32
N THR A 31 17.44 9.17 -13.27
CA THR A 31 16.56 10.32 -13.01
C THR A 31 15.37 10.30 -13.94
N GLN A 32 14.27 10.93 -13.52
CA GLN A 32 13.08 11.06 -14.35
C GLN A 32 13.45 11.64 -15.74
N PRO A 33 13.10 10.94 -16.84
CA PRO A 33 13.32 11.44 -18.19
C PRO A 33 12.54 12.72 -18.50
N GLU A 34 13.01 13.47 -19.50
CA GLU A 34 12.30 14.64 -20.01
C GLU A 34 11.06 14.25 -20.82
N GLY A 35 9.94 14.93 -20.59
CA GLY A 35 8.69 14.71 -21.31
C GLY A 35 7.45 15.05 -20.49
N THR A 36 6.29 14.60 -20.98
CA THR A 36 5.01 14.72 -20.27
C THR A 36 4.92 13.62 -19.22
N LEU A 37 4.85 14.01 -17.94
CA LEU A 37 4.74 13.07 -16.83
C LEU A 37 3.27 12.66 -16.57
N HIS A 38 3.00 11.37 -16.69
CA HIS A 38 1.80 10.70 -16.20
C HIS A 38 2.11 10.08 -14.84
N LYS A 39 1.82 10.86 -13.78
CA LYS A 39 2.18 10.51 -12.41
C LYS A 39 1.11 9.67 -11.71
N ASP A 40 1.53 8.88 -10.74
CA ASP A 40 0.69 8.14 -9.80
C ASP A 40 -0.35 7.29 -10.57
N LEU A 41 0.18 6.47 -11.48
CA LEU A 41 -0.58 5.45 -12.18
C LEU A 41 -0.66 4.22 -11.28
N ASN A 42 -1.81 3.55 -11.34
CA ASN A 42 -1.93 2.20 -10.84
C ASN A 42 -1.10 1.28 -11.72
N HIS A 43 -0.30 0.44 -11.09
CA HIS A 43 0.38 -0.68 -11.70
C HIS A 43 -0.26 -1.97 -11.17
N TYR A 44 -1.08 -2.58 -12.02
CA TYR A 44 -1.54 -3.94 -11.82
C TYR A 44 -0.58 -4.89 -12.52
N PHE A 45 -0.15 -5.94 -11.82
CA PHE A 45 0.71 -6.95 -12.39
C PHE A 45 0.40 -8.35 -11.86
N GLU A 46 0.65 -9.33 -12.71
CA GLU A 46 0.90 -10.71 -12.31
C GLU A 46 2.35 -10.99 -12.65
N GLY A 47 3.07 -11.71 -11.81
CA GLY A 47 4.51 -11.81 -11.96
C GLY A 47 5.18 -12.73 -10.96
N ALA A 48 6.49 -12.54 -10.82
CA ALA A 48 7.34 -13.35 -9.97
C ALA A 48 7.57 -12.68 -8.61
N TYR A 49 7.62 -13.51 -7.57
CA TYR A 49 8.06 -13.16 -6.21
C TYR A 49 9.02 -14.23 -5.68
N VAL A 50 10.16 -13.80 -5.12
CA VAL A 50 11.10 -14.70 -4.43
C VAL A 50 10.65 -14.89 -2.98
N ASN A 51 10.32 -16.12 -2.60
CA ASN A 51 10.03 -16.45 -1.22
C ASN A 51 11.33 -16.56 -0.41
N THR A 52 11.46 -15.76 0.64
CA THR A 52 12.69 -15.71 1.45
C THR A 52 12.93 -16.95 2.31
N THR A 53 11.93 -17.82 2.49
CA THR A 53 12.01 -19.01 3.36
C THR A 53 12.59 -20.20 2.61
N ASP A 54 12.05 -20.52 1.44
CA ASP A 54 12.49 -21.66 0.61
C ASP A 54 13.36 -21.26 -0.58
N GLN A 55 13.51 -19.96 -0.85
CA GLN A 55 14.28 -19.39 -1.96
C GLN A 55 13.74 -19.76 -3.35
N LEU A 56 12.49 -20.22 -3.43
CA LEU A 56 11.81 -20.52 -4.69
C LEU A 56 11.04 -19.29 -5.19
N ILE A 57 10.83 -19.25 -6.50
CA ILE A 57 10.09 -18.16 -7.15
C ILE A 57 8.66 -18.62 -7.40
N TYR A 58 7.70 -17.82 -6.94
CA TYR A 58 6.26 -18.07 -7.04
C TYR A 58 5.57 -17.02 -7.91
N ASP A 59 4.37 -17.36 -8.35
CA ASP A 59 3.49 -16.35 -8.94
C ASP A 59 2.97 -15.43 -7.84
N HIS A 60 2.97 -14.15 -8.15
CA HIS A 60 2.42 -13.10 -7.32
C HIS A 60 1.49 -12.24 -8.16
N LEU A 61 0.46 -11.71 -7.51
CA LEU A 61 -0.45 -10.75 -8.10
C LEU A 61 -0.41 -9.50 -7.24
N GLY A 62 -0.18 -8.36 -7.88
CA GLY A 62 -0.14 -7.06 -7.25
C GLY A 62 -1.10 -6.10 -7.92
N ASP A 63 -1.82 -5.32 -7.11
CA ASP A 63 -2.64 -4.21 -7.56
C ASP A 63 -2.48 -3.04 -6.60
N GLY A 64 -2.74 -1.82 -7.07
CA GLY A 64 -2.53 -0.61 -6.30
C GLY A 64 -1.08 -0.16 -6.22
N TYR A 65 -0.13 -0.80 -6.89
CA TYR A 65 1.26 -0.36 -6.87
C TYR A 65 1.43 0.93 -7.68
N LEU A 66 2.38 1.79 -7.30
CA LEU A 66 2.62 3.02 -8.05
C LEU A 66 3.61 2.81 -9.19
N SER A 67 3.27 3.40 -10.34
CA SER A 67 4.19 3.64 -11.44
C SER A 67 3.96 5.05 -11.98
N ASP A 68 4.98 5.56 -12.65
CA ASP A 68 4.93 6.79 -13.42
C ASP A 68 5.31 6.46 -14.87
N ILE A 69 4.71 7.16 -15.82
CA ILE A 69 5.11 7.07 -17.24
C ILE A 69 5.48 8.47 -17.72
N VAL A 70 6.62 8.60 -18.41
CA VAL A 70 6.97 9.83 -19.13
C VAL A 70 6.80 9.60 -20.62
N GLU A 71 5.98 10.41 -21.28
CA GLU A 71 5.89 10.46 -22.74
C GLU A 71 6.90 11.49 -23.30
N ALA A 72 7.88 11.00 -24.05
CA ALA A 72 8.94 11.79 -24.64
C ALA A 72 8.48 12.52 -25.91
N ALA A 73 9.24 13.52 -26.35
CA ALA A 73 8.93 14.28 -27.58
C ALA A 73 8.92 13.41 -28.86
N ASP A 74 9.65 12.29 -28.88
CA ASP A 74 9.66 11.33 -29.99
C ASP A 74 8.50 10.30 -29.92
N GLY A 75 7.60 10.44 -28.93
CA GLY A 75 6.49 9.53 -28.66
C GLY A 75 6.90 8.25 -27.94
N SER A 76 8.17 8.04 -27.60
CA SER A 76 8.59 6.94 -26.74
C SER A 76 8.03 7.12 -25.32
N LEU A 77 7.83 6.02 -24.62
CA LEU A 77 7.48 6.03 -23.20
C LEU A 77 8.69 5.63 -22.37
N TYR A 78 8.83 6.24 -21.20
CA TYR A 78 9.68 5.73 -20.12
C TYR A 78 8.76 5.25 -19.01
N ILE A 79 8.84 3.97 -18.68
CA ILE A 79 7.98 3.30 -17.70
C ILE A 79 8.78 3.12 -16.42
N LYS A 80 8.28 3.69 -15.32
CA LYS A 80 8.88 3.54 -14.00
C LYS A 80 8.46 2.23 -13.33
N ASN A 81 9.40 1.56 -12.67
CA ASN A 81 9.19 0.33 -11.90
C ASN A 81 8.44 -0.76 -12.69
N PRO A 82 9.02 -1.25 -13.80
CA PRO A 82 8.41 -2.27 -14.66
C PRO A 82 8.43 -3.70 -14.05
N PHE A 83 8.90 -3.83 -12.81
CA PHE A 83 8.91 -5.07 -12.04
C PHE A 83 8.13 -4.81 -10.75
N GLY A 84 6.86 -5.18 -10.73
CA GLY A 84 5.89 -4.65 -9.76
C GLY A 84 6.22 -4.91 -8.30
N PHE A 85 6.86 -6.05 -7.96
CA PHE A 85 7.26 -6.37 -6.58
C PHE A 85 8.68 -5.92 -6.23
N PHE A 86 9.44 -5.36 -7.17
CA PHE A 86 10.80 -4.90 -6.88
C PHE A 86 10.76 -3.53 -6.21
N THR A 87 10.98 -3.50 -4.90
CA THR A 87 10.88 -2.29 -4.07
C THR A 87 12.17 -1.47 -3.97
N HIS A 88 13.22 -1.84 -4.72
CA HIS A 88 14.52 -1.18 -4.63
C HIS A 88 14.72 -0.18 -5.77
N GLY A 89 14.80 1.10 -5.42
CA GLY A 89 15.15 2.18 -6.35
C GLY A 89 14.05 2.59 -7.34
N ASP A 90 14.32 3.69 -8.03
CA ASP A 90 13.48 4.24 -9.09
C ASP A 90 13.97 3.71 -10.45
N ILE A 91 13.45 2.56 -10.87
CA ILE A 91 13.84 1.94 -12.14
C ILE A 91 13.07 2.55 -13.29
N TRP A 92 13.74 2.82 -14.41
CA TRP A 92 13.10 3.23 -15.66
C TRP A 92 13.50 2.33 -16.82
N VAL A 93 12.53 1.98 -17.67
CA VAL A 93 12.78 1.34 -18.97
C VAL A 93 12.19 2.16 -20.09
N LYS A 94 12.88 2.24 -21.22
CA LYS A 94 12.39 2.89 -22.44
C LYS A 94 11.58 1.91 -23.29
N ALA A 95 10.37 2.29 -23.66
CA ALA A 95 9.55 1.67 -24.68
C ALA A 95 9.49 2.57 -25.92
N VAL A 96 9.97 2.07 -27.06
CA VAL A 96 9.96 2.82 -28.32
C VAL A 96 8.56 2.78 -28.92
N LYS A 97 8.10 3.91 -29.48
CA LYS A 97 6.82 3.99 -30.19
C LYS A 97 6.82 3.07 -31.42
N GLY A 98 5.82 2.20 -31.50
CA GLY A 98 5.54 1.36 -32.68
C GLY A 98 4.44 1.94 -33.57
N GLU A 99 3.93 1.13 -34.48
CA GLU A 99 2.79 1.51 -35.31
C GLU A 99 1.51 1.65 -34.48
N GLY A 100 0.68 2.64 -34.83
CA GLY A 100 -0.59 2.92 -34.14
C GLY A 100 -0.41 3.16 -32.64
N ASN A 101 -1.10 2.35 -31.83
CA ASN A 101 -1.10 2.47 -30.38
C ASN A 101 -0.09 1.55 -29.68
N THR A 102 0.88 1.00 -30.40
CA THR A 102 1.83 0.02 -29.86
C THR A 102 3.13 0.64 -29.39
N TYR A 103 3.79 -0.05 -28.45
CA TYR A 103 5.11 0.31 -27.90
C TYR A 103 5.95 -0.95 -27.70
N GLU A 104 7.26 -0.83 -27.88
CA GLU A 104 8.20 -1.95 -27.77
C GLU A 104 9.30 -1.63 -26.76
N VAL A 105 9.36 -2.40 -25.66
CA VAL A 105 10.53 -2.42 -24.79
C VAL A 105 11.54 -3.38 -25.41
N ARG A 106 12.62 -2.81 -25.95
CA ARG A 106 13.72 -3.56 -26.58
C ARG A 106 14.83 -3.76 -25.56
N MET A 107 15.24 -5.00 -25.36
CA MET A 107 16.14 -5.45 -24.30
C MET A 107 17.42 -6.07 -24.85
N PRO A 108 18.51 -6.14 -24.05
CA PRO A 108 18.61 -5.71 -22.66
C PRO A 108 18.66 -4.18 -22.50
N GLN A 109 18.20 -3.70 -21.34
CA GLN A 109 18.47 -2.34 -20.85
C GLN A 109 19.09 -2.46 -19.46
N ALA A 110 20.18 -1.72 -19.18
CA ALA A 110 20.69 -1.61 -17.81
C ALA A 110 19.69 -0.79 -16.98
N VAL A 111 19.29 -1.29 -15.82
CA VAL A 111 18.17 -0.73 -15.04
C VAL A 111 18.49 -0.48 -13.58
N TYR A 112 19.50 -1.13 -13.03
CA TYR A 112 19.78 -1.03 -11.60
C TYR A 112 21.28 -1.12 -11.33
N ASP A 113 21.74 -0.18 -10.50
CA ASP A 113 23.08 -0.11 -9.93
C ASP A 113 23.10 -1.01 -8.68
N ASN A 114 23.67 -2.21 -8.80
CA ASN A 114 23.67 -3.20 -7.72
C ASN A 114 24.90 -3.02 -6.83
N GLU A 115 25.00 -1.81 -6.26
CA GLU A 115 26.15 -1.39 -5.48
C GLU A 115 26.45 -2.39 -4.35
N GLY A 116 27.70 -2.84 -4.29
CA GLY A 116 28.17 -3.81 -3.30
C GLY A 116 28.16 -5.28 -3.78
N ASP A 117 27.55 -5.59 -4.92
CA ASP A 117 27.65 -6.90 -5.54
C ASP A 117 28.75 -6.94 -6.61
N ALA A 118 29.89 -7.52 -6.26
CA ALA A 118 31.01 -7.65 -7.19
C ALA A 118 30.78 -8.68 -8.30
N GLN A 119 29.80 -9.58 -8.13
CA GLN A 119 29.48 -10.59 -9.13
C GLN A 119 28.57 -10.02 -10.21
N ASP A 120 27.55 -9.27 -9.80
CA ASP A 120 26.54 -8.70 -10.69
C ASP A 120 26.34 -7.20 -10.39
N PRO A 121 27.32 -6.34 -10.72
CA PRO A 121 27.30 -4.91 -10.34
C PRO A 121 26.27 -4.07 -11.11
N VAL A 122 25.77 -4.59 -12.24
CA VAL A 122 24.71 -3.97 -13.04
C VAL A 122 23.67 -5.04 -13.32
N LEU A 123 22.40 -4.72 -13.05
CA LEU A 123 21.26 -5.57 -13.43
C LEU A 123 20.50 -4.99 -14.61
N TYR A 124 19.84 -5.88 -15.34
CA TYR A 124 19.25 -5.60 -16.64
C TYR A 124 17.78 -6.01 -16.67
N ALA A 125 16.99 -5.27 -17.44
CA ALA A 125 15.72 -5.75 -17.93
C ALA A 125 15.96 -6.72 -19.10
N TRP A 126 15.41 -7.92 -19.01
CA TRP A 126 15.43 -8.94 -20.06
C TRP A 126 14.02 -9.45 -20.35
N ARG A 127 13.82 -9.98 -21.56
CA ARG A 127 12.67 -10.82 -21.87
C ARG A 127 12.95 -12.25 -21.41
N TYR A 128 12.03 -12.79 -20.62
CA TYR A 128 12.05 -14.13 -20.07
C TYR A 128 10.85 -14.96 -20.55
N ILE A 129 11.00 -16.28 -20.61
CA ILE A 129 9.91 -17.25 -20.79
C ILE A 129 9.69 -18.01 -19.49
N ARG A 130 8.49 -17.90 -18.92
CA ARG A 130 8.07 -18.62 -17.70
C ARG A 130 8.01 -20.13 -17.97
N GLN A 131 8.61 -20.91 -17.07
CA GLN A 131 8.69 -22.38 -17.11
C GLN A 131 7.76 -23.04 -16.09
N GLY A 132 7.66 -22.49 -14.87
CA GLY A 132 6.85 -23.06 -13.80
C GLY A 132 6.97 -22.30 -12.49
N THR A 133 5.99 -22.48 -11.60
CA THR A 133 5.91 -21.80 -10.29
C THR A 133 6.46 -22.67 -9.16
N GLY A 134 6.97 -22.06 -8.10
CA GLY A 134 7.61 -22.75 -6.98
C GLY A 134 8.91 -23.45 -7.38
N SER A 135 9.77 -22.78 -8.17
CA SER A 135 11.02 -23.34 -8.68
C SER A 135 12.12 -22.29 -8.79
N GLU A 136 13.38 -22.72 -8.63
CA GLU A 136 14.58 -21.91 -8.95
C GLU A 136 14.73 -21.68 -10.47
N THR A 137 14.11 -22.53 -11.29
CA THR A 137 14.10 -22.43 -12.77
C THR A 137 12.85 -21.74 -13.31
N TYR A 138 12.22 -20.86 -12.51
CA TYR A 138 10.93 -20.22 -12.82
C TYR A 138 10.87 -19.63 -14.22
N ALA A 139 11.96 -19.04 -14.69
CA ALA A 139 12.04 -18.52 -16.04
C ALA A 139 13.45 -18.63 -16.63
N VAL A 140 13.49 -18.67 -17.96
CA VAL A 140 14.73 -18.69 -18.75
C VAL A 140 14.74 -17.49 -19.70
N LYS A 141 15.92 -16.90 -19.91
CA LYS A 141 16.07 -15.79 -20.85
C LYS A 141 15.61 -16.24 -22.24
N ASP A 142 14.77 -15.43 -22.87
CA ASP A 142 14.23 -15.77 -24.19
C ASP A 142 15.33 -15.66 -25.26
N ALA A 143 15.73 -16.79 -25.83
CA ALA A 143 16.73 -16.86 -26.88
C ALA A 143 16.20 -16.45 -28.27
N ALA A 144 14.88 -16.45 -28.46
CA ALA A 144 14.24 -16.14 -29.73
C ALA A 144 13.94 -14.64 -29.88
N SER A 145 13.66 -13.93 -28.78
CA SER A 145 13.33 -12.51 -28.81
C SER A 145 13.69 -11.79 -27.52
N GLN A 146 14.08 -10.52 -27.65
CA GLN A 146 14.29 -9.60 -26.53
C GLN A 146 13.39 -8.36 -26.65
N VAL A 147 12.15 -8.56 -27.11
CA VAL A 147 11.15 -7.49 -27.23
C VAL A 147 9.89 -7.87 -26.49
N VAL A 148 9.48 -7.03 -25.53
CA VAL A 148 8.15 -7.07 -24.90
C VAL A 148 7.32 -5.93 -25.46
N LYS A 149 6.05 -6.22 -25.78
CA LYS A 149 5.14 -5.29 -26.45
C LYS A 149 4.07 -4.79 -25.49
N PHE A 150 3.72 -3.53 -25.66
CA PHE A 150 2.61 -2.88 -24.98
C PHE A 150 1.68 -2.24 -26.01
N GLU A 151 0.43 -2.07 -25.64
CA GLU A 151 -0.58 -1.38 -26.42
C GLU A 151 -1.33 -0.38 -25.53
N MET A 152 -1.50 0.85 -26.00
CA MET A 152 -2.39 1.82 -25.36
C MET A 152 -3.83 1.47 -25.71
N ARG A 153 -4.61 1.09 -24.69
CA ARG A 153 -6.02 0.73 -24.79
C ARG A 153 -6.81 1.72 -23.94
N ASN A 154 -7.49 2.65 -24.59
CA ASN A 154 -8.12 3.79 -23.94
C ASN A 154 -7.08 4.60 -23.16
N ASP A 155 -7.16 4.60 -21.83
CA ASP A 155 -6.27 5.29 -20.90
C ASP A 155 -5.32 4.35 -20.14
N SER A 156 -5.18 3.11 -20.62
CA SER A 156 -4.33 2.09 -20.00
C SER A 156 -3.24 1.61 -20.95
N LEU A 157 -1.99 1.58 -20.49
CA LEU A 157 -0.90 0.89 -21.17
C LEU A 157 -0.90 -0.57 -20.73
N VAL A 158 -1.14 -1.48 -21.67
CA VAL A 158 -1.33 -2.91 -21.39
C VAL A 158 -0.26 -3.74 -22.08
N LYS A 159 0.42 -4.62 -21.34
CA LYS A 159 1.32 -5.62 -21.95
C LYS A 159 0.52 -6.55 -22.87
N VAL A 160 1.03 -6.81 -24.06
CA VAL A 160 0.42 -7.70 -25.06
C VAL A 160 1.42 -8.72 -25.60
N GLY A 161 0.92 -9.73 -26.31
CA GLY A 161 1.72 -10.80 -26.88
C GLY A 161 1.62 -12.10 -26.08
N GLU A 162 2.69 -12.90 -26.10
CA GLU A 162 2.75 -14.19 -25.41
C GLU A 162 2.56 -14.03 -23.90
N THR A 163 1.69 -14.85 -23.32
CA THR A 163 1.30 -14.76 -21.89
C THR A 163 2.39 -15.27 -20.95
N ASN A 164 3.25 -16.18 -21.42
CA ASN A 164 4.40 -16.69 -20.68
C ASN A 164 5.70 -15.91 -20.93
N ALA A 165 5.72 -14.97 -21.88
CA ALA A 165 6.86 -14.10 -22.14
C ALA A 165 6.72 -12.79 -21.39
N PHE A 166 7.77 -12.34 -20.69
CA PHE A 166 7.65 -11.22 -19.77
C PHE A 166 8.93 -10.43 -19.57
N ILE A 167 8.81 -9.20 -19.06
CA ILE A 167 9.94 -8.36 -18.66
C ILE A 167 10.37 -8.74 -17.24
N GLY A 168 11.65 -9.05 -17.05
CA GLY A 168 12.17 -9.44 -15.74
C GLY A 168 13.57 -8.91 -15.49
N LEU A 169 13.93 -8.83 -14.21
CA LEU A 169 15.23 -8.39 -13.73
C LEU A 169 16.22 -9.55 -13.80
N GLY A 170 17.41 -9.31 -14.36
CA GLY A 170 18.43 -10.34 -14.46
C GLY A 170 19.87 -9.84 -14.50
N ALA A 171 20.80 -10.75 -14.25
CA ALA A 171 22.24 -10.54 -14.41
C ALA A 171 22.65 -10.44 -15.89
N ALA A 172 23.93 -10.09 -16.10
CA ALA A 172 24.55 -10.03 -17.43
C ALA A 172 24.52 -11.37 -18.18
N ASP A 173 24.65 -12.50 -17.48
CA ASP A 173 24.55 -13.84 -18.08
C ASP A 173 23.10 -14.23 -18.44
N GLY A 174 22.11 -13.49 -17.93
CA GLY A 174 20.69 -13.76 -18.09
C GLY A 174 20.07 -14.54 -16.92
N TYR A 175 20.80 -14.79 -15.82
CA TYR A 175 20.22 -15.33 -14.61
C TYR A 175 19.08 -14.44 -14.11
N PHE A 176 17.93 -15.05 -13.83
CA PHE A 176 16.71 -14.35 -13.42
C PHE A 176 16.71 -14.11 -11.91
N TYR A 177 16.48 -12.87 -11.49
CA TYR A 177 16.50 -12.46 -10.07
C TYR A 177 15.16 -12.68 -9.35
N GLY A 178 14.16 -13.25 -10.03
CA GLY A 178 12.86 -13.53 -9.42
C GLY A 178 11.91 -12.34 -9.32
N TYR A 179 12.20 -11.25 -10.03
CA TYR A 179 11.33 -10.08 -10.16
C TYR A 179 10.97 -9.82 -11.62
N GLY A 180 9.69 -9.80 -11.96
CA GLY A 180 9.23 -9.53 -13.32
C GLY A 180 7.75 -9.79 -13.50
N ASP A 181 7.17 -9.19 -14.55
CA ASP A 181 5.73 -9.05 -14.69
C ASP A 181 5.22 -9.74 -15.97
N THR A 182 4.56 -10.88 -15.79
CA THR A 182 3.92 -11.65 -16.88
C THR A 182 2.67 -10.97 -17.41
N VAL A 183 1.98 -10.23 -16.55
CA VAL A 183 0.93 -9.27 -16.88
C VAL A 183 1.36 -7.91 -16.33
N SER A 184 1.22 -6.85 -17.12
CA SER A 184 1.46 -5.48 -16.66
C SER A 184 0.39 -4.57 -17.26
N ILE A 185 -0.29 -3.82 -16.39
CA ILE A 185 -1.29 -2.83 -16.76
C ILE A 185 -1.01 -1.56 -15.97
N TYR A 186 -0.82 -0.46 -16.68
CA TYR A 186 -0.65 0.87 -16.10
C TYR A 186 -1.86 1.72 -16.45
N ASN A 187 -2.55 2.25 -15.46
CA ASN A 187 -3.76 3.05 -15.69
C ASN A 187 -3.92 4.17 -14.67
N LYS A 188 -4.62 5.24 -15.05
CA LYS A 188 -4.92 6.31 -14.11
C LYS A 188 -6.05 5.89 -13.16
N VAL A 189 -5.86 6.09 -11.86
CA VAL A 189 -6.98 6.06 -10.90
C VAL A 189 -7.78 7.34 -11.06
N LYS A 190 -9.06 7.20 -11.42
CA LYS A 190 -9.99 8.33 -11.68
C LYS A 190 -10.92 8.62 -10.51
N ASP A 191 -10.95 7.74 -9.52
CA ASP A 191 -11.82 7.90 -8.36
C ASP A 191 -11.38 9.12 -7.55
N ALA A 192 -12.37 9.89 -7.09
CA ALA A 192 -12.11 11.04 -6.26
C ALA A 192 -11.81 10.57 -4.83
N VAL A 193 -10.78 11.17 -4.22
CA VAL A 193 -10.53 11.00 -2.79
C VAL A 193 -11.69 11.61 -1.99
N ALA A 194 -12.17 10.88 -1.00
CA ALA A 194 -13.09 11.44 -0.01
C ALA A 194 -12.28 12.37 0.90
N VAL A 195 -12.55 13.68 0.93
CA VAL A 195 -11.93 14.62 1.87
C VAL A 195 -13.00 15.59 2.36
N PRO A 196 -13.06 15.91 3.66
CA PRO A 196 -13.99 16.92 4.18
C PRO A 196 -13.64 18.32 3.63
N ALA A 197 -14.64 19.18 3.46
CA ALA A 197 -14.41 20.57 3.06
C ALA A 197 -13.57 21.34 4.09
N ASP A 198 -13.70 20.99 5.38
CA ASP A 198 -12.91 21.58 6.46
C ASP A 198 -12.43 20.51 7.46
N ALA A 199 -11.25 19.95 7.17
CA ALA A 199 -10.60 18.96 8.04
C ALA A 199 -10.23 19.49 9.43
N SER A 200 -10.20 20.81 9.65
CA SER A 200 -9.89 21.40 10.97
C SER A 200 -11.01 21.20 11.98
N LYS A 201 -12.24 20.92 11.51
CA LYS A 201 -13.40 20.59 12.35
C LYS A 201 -13.40 19.16 12.87
N ALA A 202 -12.34 18.39 12.60
CA ALA A 202 -12.29 17.00 13.00
C ALA A 202 -12.32 16.83 14.52
N VAL A 203 -13.24 15.98 14.99
CA VAL A 203 -13.35 15.60 16.39
C VAL A 203 -12.71 14.23 16.61
N LYS A 204 -12.14 14.03 17.80
CA LYS A 204 -11.48 12.77 18.16
C LYS A 204 -12.52 11.66 18.38
N TYR A 205 -12.27 10.51 17.78
CA TYR A 205 -13.03 9.29 17.95
C TYR A 205 -12.08 8.14 18.31
N LYS A 206 -12.65 7.03 18.78
CA LYS A 206 -11.96 5.75 18.90
C LYS A 206 -12.75 4.66 18.20
N ILE A 207 -12.03 3.78 17.52
CA ILE A 207 -12.55 2.49 17.06
C ILE A 207 -12.31 1.49 18.17
N TYR A 208 -13.35 0.77 18.55
CA TYR A 208 -13.30 -0.40 19.41
C TYR A 208 -13.58 -1.64 18.57
N TYR A 209 -12.70 -2.63 18.63
CA TYR A 209 -12.80 -3.88 17.87
C TYR A 209 -12.06 -5.00 18.62
N ASN A 210 -12.23 -6.23 18.17
CA ASN A 210 -11.39 -7.34 18.61
C ASN A 210 -10.28 -7.56 17.57
N ASP A 211 -9.03 -7.69 18.02
CA ASP A 211 -7.88 -7.97 17.16
C ASP A 211 -7.84 -9.43 16.68
N SER A 212 -6.74 -9.83 16.05
CA SER A 212 -6.55 -11.19 15.52
C SER A 212 -6.60 -12.28 16.59
N ASP A 213 -6.33 -11.95 17.85
CA ASP A 213 -6.34 -12.87 18.99
C ASP A 213 -7.67 -12.82 19.76
N ASP A 214 -8.68 -12.16 19.18
CA ASP A 214 -9.99 -11.86 19.79
C ASP A 214 -9.89 -10.98 21.04
N ALA A 215 -8.77 -10.26 21.22
CA ALA A 215 -8.57 -9.34 22.34
C ALA A 215 -9.15 -7.96 22.02
N ALA A 216 -9.77 -7.32 23.01
CA ALA A 216 -10.34 -6.00 22.84
C ALA A 216 -9.23 -4.96 22.61
N ALA A 217 -9.31 -4.26 21.48
CA ALA A 217 -8.38 -3.22 21.06
C ALA A 217 -9.10 -1.88 20.84
N GLU A 218 -8.33 -0.79 20.94
CA GLU A 218 -8.80 0.55 20.58
C GLU A 218 -7.78 1.31 19.74
N VAL A 219 -8.26 1.99 18.68
CA VAL A 219 -7.42 2.82 17.80
C VAL A 219 -8.02 4.22 17.69
N PRO A 220 -7.23 5.30 17.84
CA PRO A 220 -7.71 6.66 17.68
C PRO A 220 -7.99 6.97 16.20
N VAL A 221 -9.11 7.63 15.94
CA VAL A 221 -9.46 8.16 14.61
C VAL A 221 -10.02 9.56 14.75
N LYS A 222 -10.26 10.21 13.62
CA LYS A 222 -10.85 11.56 13.56
C LYS A 222 -12.06 11.57 12.65
N VAL A 223 -13.09 12.32 13.04
CA VAL A 223 -14.36 12.37 12.33
C VAL A 223 -14.77 13.81 12.06
N VAL A 224 -15.24 14.09 10.84
CA VAL A 224 -15.89 15.36 10.47
C VAL A 224 -17.33 15.07 10.06
N PHE A 225 -18.27 15.86 10.59
CA PHE A 225 -19.67 15.84 10.16
C PHE A 225 -19.95 17.09 9.30
N GLU A 226 -20.42 16.88 8.06
CA GLU A 226 -20.79 17.93 7.11
C GLU A 226 -22.19 17.65 6.56
N GLY A 227 -23.22 18.12 7.28
CA GLY A 227 -24.60 17.79 6.96
C GLY A 227 -24.89 16.32 7.24
N ASP A 228 -25.34 15.60 6.21
CA ASP A 228 -25.53 14.15 6.22
C ASP A 228 -24.24 13.37 5.92
N LYS A 229 -23.19 14.03 5.41
CA LYS A 229 -21.90 13.37 5.16
C LYS A 229 -21.07 13.27 6.43
N VAL A 230 -20.43 12.12 6.59
CA VAL A 230 -19.46 11.84 7.66
C VAL A 230 -18.16 11.41 7.02
N TYR A 231 -17.07 12.08 7.39
CA TYR A 231 -15.72 11.73 6.97
C TYR A 231 -14.96 11.11 8.13
N ILE A 232 -14.29 9.99 7.91
CA ILE A 232 -13.50 9.28 8.93
C ILE A 232 -12.07 9.16 8.42
N GLY A 233 -11.12 9.69 9.19
CA GLY A 233 -9.69 9.65 8.86
C GLY A 233 -8.89 8.96 9.95
N GLY A 234 -7.70 8.47 9.59
CA GLY A 234 -6.85 7.72 10.52
C GLY A 234 -7.19 6.25 10.67
N LEU A 235 -7.86 5.65 9.68
CA LEU A 235 -8.08 4.19 9.63
C LEU A 235 -6.78 3.40 9.42
N ASP A 236 -5.74 4.06 8.94
CA ASP A 236 -4.38 3.53 8.89
C ASP A 236 -3.47 4.52 9.63
N TYR A 237 -2.64 4.01 10.54
CA TYR A 237 -1.75 4.83 11.36
C TYR A 237 -0.56 5.35 10.56
N GLU A 238 -0.18 4.69 9.46
CA GLU A 238 0.91 5.13 8.58
C GLU A 238 0.43 6.26 7.66
N CYS A 239 -0.87 6.25 7.34
CA CYS A 239 -1.52 7.20 6.46
C CYS A 239 -2.68 7.96 7.13
N PRO A 240 -2.45 8.65 8.28
CA PRO A 240 -3.52 9.27 9.06
C PRO A 240 -4.20 10.46 8.35
N GLU A 241 -3.62 10.94 7.25
CA GLU A 241 -4.16 11.94 6.36
C GLU A 241 -5.25 11.43 5.42
N LEU A 242 -5.33 10.12 5.18
CA LEU A 242 -6.32 9.53 4.29
C LEU A 242 -7.68 9.45 4.98
N TRP A 243 -8.74 9.58 4.18
CA TRP A 243 -10.10 9.63 4.66
C TRP A 243 -10.99 8.72 3.84
N ILE A 244 -12.06 8.28 4.50
CA ILE A 244 -13.25 7.71 3.87
C ILE A 244 -14.43 8.65 4.11
N SER A 245 -15.51 8.47 3.36
CA SER A 245 -16.78 9.12 3.64
C SER A 245 -17.95 8.17 3.57
N GLY A 246 -18.97 8.45 4.38
CA GLY A 246 -20.28 7.82 4.32
C GLY A 246 -21.39 8.87 4.42
N THR A 247 -22.61 8.44 4.15
CA THR A 247 -23.81 9.30 4.20
C THR A 247 -24.78 8.78 5.25
N ILE A 248 -25.21 9.63 6.17
CA ILE A 248 -26.22 9.31 7.17
C ILE A 248 -27.60 9.26 6.49
N ASN A 249 -28.28 8.14 6.62
CA ASN A 249 -29.67 7.97 6.24
C ASN A 249 -30.45 7.35 7.40
N GLY A 250 -31.17 8.19 8.14
CA GLY A 250 -31.87 7.80 9.37
C GLY A 250 -30.89 7.32 10.44
N ASN A 251 -31.02 6.06 10.85
CA ASN A 251 -30.17 5.40 11.85
C ASN A 251 -29.04 4.58 11.22
N LYS A 252 -28.62 4.91 10.00
CA LYS A 252 -27.54 4.21 9.28
C LYS A 252 -26.53 5.21 8.75
N LEU A 253 -25.25 4.85 8.80
CA LEU A 253 -24.19 5.43 7.97
C LEU A 253 -23.95 4.50 6.79
N GLN A 254 -24.29 4.93 5.59
CA GLN A 254 -24.07 4.21 4.35
C GLN A 254 -22.64 4.45 3.86
N LEU A 255 -21.89 3.37 3.66
CA LEU A 255 -20.52 3.41 3.14
C LEU A 255 -20.50 3.02 1.66
N THR A 256 -19.48 3.48 0.96
CA THR A 256 -19.19 3.02 -0.40
C THR A 256 -18.15 1.88 -0.31
N LYS A 257 -18.48 0.73 -0.89
CA LYS A 257 -17.52 -0.37 -1.07
C LYS A 257 -16.47 0.03 -2.12
N TRP A 258 -15.22 -0.39 -1.93
CA TRP A 258 -14.09 0.01 -2.79
C TRP A 258 -13.91 1.52 -2.89
N GLN A 259 -14.15 2.26 -1.80
CA GLN A 259 -13.99 3.70 -1.82
C GLN A 259 -12.52 4.06 -1.82
N TYR A 260 -12.08 4.78 -2.86
CA TYR A 260 -10.71 5.27 -2.96
C TYR A 260 -10.39 6.27 -1.85
N MET A 261 -9.33 5.99 -1.10
CA MET A 261 -8.87 6.79 0.04
C MET A 261 -7.76 7.76 -0.35
N GLY A 262 -6.98 7.40 -1.38
CA GLY A 262 -5.79 8.14 -1.81
C GLY A 262 -4.58 7.23 -1.95
N ILE A 263 -3.39 7.80 -1.75
CA ILE A 263 -2.12 7.11 -1.94
C ILE A 263 -1.38 7.05 -0.60
N ASP A 264 -1.00 5.85 -0.19
CA ASP A 264 0.03 5.63 0.80
C ASP A 264 1.40 5.86 0.15
N ARG A 265 2.15 6.85 0.66
CA ARG A 265 3.51 7.16 0.20
C ARG A 265 4.59 6.81 1.23
N LYS A 266 4.21 6.22 2.35
CA LYS A 266 5.05 6.11 3.55
C LYS A 266 5.35 4.67 3.93
N SER A 267 4.60 3.68 3.44
CA SER A 267 4.87 2.28 3.78
C SER A 267 6.27 1.86 3.31
N GLU A 268 7.15 1.63 4.27
CA GLU A 268 8.48 1.08 4.05
C GLU A 268 8.43 -0.42 3.72
N MET A 269 7.41 -1.13 4.23
CA MET A 269 7.29 -2.58 4.09
C MET A 269 6.81 -3.01 2.71
N TYR A 270 5.84 -2.28 2.14
CA TYR A 270 5.19 -2.67 0.88
C TYR A 270 5.39 -1.63 -0.24
N GLY A 271 6.12 -0.54 0.01
CA GLY A 271 6.27 0.58 -0.92
C GLY A 271 5.00 1.40 -1.05
N ALA A 272 5.01 2.44 -1.90
CA ALA A 272 3.86 3.32 -2.08
C ALA A 272 2.73 2.66 -2.90
N GLY A 273 1.47 2.98 -2.60
CA GLY A 273 0.33 2.40 -3.31
C GLY A 273 -1.02 3.12 -3.14
N HIS A 274 -1.96 2.82 -4.05
CA HIS A 274 -3.34 3.28 -4.04
C HIS A 274 -4.17 2.49 -3.01
N MET A 275 -4.80 3.23 -2.09
CA MET A 275 -5.52 2.68 -0.94
C MET A 275 -7.04 2.81 -1.10
N TYR A 276 -7.76 1.79 -0.67
CA TYR A 276 -9.21 1.68 -0.78
C TYR A 276 -9.82 1.16 0.53
N LEU A 277 -10.99 1.68 0.89
CA LEU A 277 -11.83 1.06 1.90
C LEU A 277 -12.59 -0.11 1.26
N TYR A 278 -12.47 -1.28 1.88
CA TYR A 278 -13.18 -2.47 1.48
C TYR A 278 -13.92 -3.07 2.69
N PRO A 279 -15.21 -2.71 2.88
CA PRO A 279 -16.07 -3.35 3.86
C PRO A 279 -16.57 -4.71 3.34
N PHE A 280 -16.46 -5.76 4.17
CA PHE A 280 -16.94 -7.11 3.83
C PHE A 280 -17.48 -7.82 5.07
N GLY A 281 -18.19 -8.93 4.88
CA GLY A 281 -18.62 -9.80 5.98
C GLY A 281 -17.68 -10.99 6.17
N TRP A 282 -17.53 -11.47 7.40
CA TRP A 282 -16.71 -12.66 7.69
C TRP A 282 -17.52 -13.69 8.48
N GLY A 283 -17.70 -14.87 7.91
CA GLY A 283 -18.47 -15.94 8.53
C GLY A 283 -18.95 -16.98 7.54
N LYS A 284 -20.05 -17.67 7.87
CA LYS A 284 -20.68 -18.63 6.98
C LYS A 284 -21.40 -17.91 5.85
N PHE A 285 -21.18 -18.37 4.62
CA PHE A 285 -21.91 -17.92 3.43
C PHE A 285 -22.17 -19.12 2.51
N THR A 286 -23.07 -18.96 1.55
CA THR A 286 -23.39 -20.00 0.56
C THR A 286 -23.12 -19.46 -0.83
N ASP A 287 -22.34 -20.19 -1.61
CA ASP A 287 -22.11 -19.92 -3.03
C ASP A 287 -22.53 -21.11 -3.90
N ALA A 288 -22.19 -21.08 -5.19
CA ALA A 288 -22.55 -22.12 -6.16
C ALA A 288 -21.97 -23.50 -5.81
N GLU A 289 -20.92 -23.56 -4.98
CA GLU A 289 -20.29 -24.80 -4.54
C GLU A 289 -20.74 -25.25 -3.14
N GLY A 290 -21.62 -24.49 -2.46
CA GLY A 290 -22.22 -24.85 -1.18
C GLY A 290 -21.92 -23.89 -0.03
N GLU A 291 -22.11 -24.34 1.21
CA GLU A 291 -21.79 -23.56 2.41
C GLU A 291 -20.26 -23.51 2.61
N LYS A 292 -19.72 -22.30 2.74
CA LYS A 292 -18.32 -22.02 3.05
C LYS A 292 -18.24 -21.13 4.28
N PHE A 293 -17.07 -21.10 4.91
CA PHE A 293 -16.75 -20.16 5.98
C PHE A 293 -15.59 -19.28 5.52
N GLY A 294 -15.78 -17.97 5.53
CA GLY A 294 -14.75 -17.02 5.11
C GLY A 294 -15.32 -15.64 4.82
N LEU A 295 -14.61 -14.91 3.97
CA LEU A 295 -15.05 -13.61 3.48
C LEU A 295 -16.26 -13.78 2.56
N TYR A 296 -17.27 -12.92 2.75
CA TYR A 296 -18.38 -12.76 1.83
C TYR A 296 -18.65 -11.28 1.55
N GLU A 297 -19.16 -11.03 0.35
CA GLU A 297 -19.34 -9.68 -0.16
C GLU A 297 -20.60 -9.00 0.36
N VAL A 298 -20.48 -7.71 0.72
CA VAL A 298 -21.61 -6.87 1.13
C VAL A 298 -21.73 -5.69 0.17
N GLU A 299 -22.75 -5.73 -0.69
CA GLU A 299 -22.91 -4.75 -1.76
C GLU A 299 -23.23 -3.34 -1.25
N ASN A 300 -24.00 -3.24 -0.17
CA ASN A 300 -24.43 -1.97 0.42
C ASN A 300 -24.01 -1.92 1.89
N PRO A 301 -22.72 -1.71 2.18
CA PRO A 301 -22.22 -1.75 3.55
C PRO A 301 -22.78 -0.58 4.36
N THR A 302 -23.34 -0.89 5.53
CA THR A 302 -23.86 0.12 6.46
C THR A 302 -23.37 -0.12 7.88
N LEU A 303 -23.16 0.98 8.61
CA LEU A 303 -23.02 0.98 10.06
C LEU A 303 -24.32 1.48 10.69
N ASP A 304 -24.76 0.88 11.78
CA ASP A 304 -25.77 1.47 12.66
C ASP A 304 -25.26 2.81 13.18
N TYR A 305 -26.10 3.85 13.12
CA TYR A 305 -25.83 5.18 13.62
C TYR A 305 -26.81 5.56 14.73
N ASP A 306 -26.28 5.91 15.89
CA ASP A 306 -27.04 6.50 17.00
C ASP A 306 -26.76 8.00 17.06
N ALA A 307 -27.78 8.80 16.74
CA ALA A 307 -27.68 10.26 16.72
C ALA A 307 -27.52 10.88 18.12
N ALA A 308 -28.00 10.23 19.19
CA ALA A 308 -27.93 10.76 20.55
C ALA A 308 -26.49 10.70 21.09
N THR A 309 -25.79 9.62 20.77
CA THR A 309 -24.41 9.37 21.22
C THR A 309 -23.37 9.65 20.13
N LYS A 310 -23.82 9.89 18.90
CA LYS A 310 -23.01 10.04 17.68
C LYS A 310 -22.06 8.85 17.44
N THR A 311 -22.53 7.64 17.73
CA THR A 311 -21.74 6.41 17.56
C THR A 311 -22.10 5.69 16.28
N PHE A 312 -21.11 5.01 15.68
CA PHE A 312 -21.32 4.10 14.57
C PHE A 312 -20.96 2.67 15.00
N SER A 313 -21.71 1.66 14.59
CA SER A 313 -21.38 0.27 14.92
C SER A 313 -21.86 -0.72 13.89
N THR A 314 -21.27 -1.91 13.86
CA THR A 314 -21.79 -3.03 13.07
C THR A 314 -21.50 -4.34 13.78
N LYS A 315 -22.38 -5.33 13.58
CA LYS A 315 -22.19 -6.71 14.04
C LYS A 315 -21.79 -7.65 12.91
N GLU A 316 -21.75 -7.14 11.68
CA GLU A 316 -21.56 -7.90 10.46
C GLU A 316 -20.21 -7.60 9.82
N LEU A 317 -19.91 -6.31 9.61
CA LEU A 317 -18.82 -5.92 8.74
C LEU A 317 -17.46 -5.99 9.44
N THR A 318 -16.47 -6.39 8.66
CA THR A 318 -15.08 -6.02 8.84
C THR A 318 -14.79 -4.83 7.92
N LEU A 319 -14.20 -3.77 8.45
CA LEU A 319 -13.74 -2.63 7.66
C LEU A 319 -12.25 -2.80 7.38
N ALA A 320 -11.87 -3.05 6.13
CA ALA A 320 -10.47 -3.14 5.74
C ALA A 320 -10.01 -1.92 4.95
N VAL A 321 -8.78 -1.50 5.22
CA VAL A 321 -7.97 -0.64 4.36
C VAL A 321 -7.14 -1.56 3.48
N ASN A 322 -7.41 -1.53 2.19
CA ASN A 322 -6.84 -2.42 1.18
C ASN A 322 -5.98 -1.66 0.19
N ARG A 323 -4.97 -2.31 -0.40
CA ARG A 323 -4.21 -1.77 -1.53
C ARG A 323 -4.74 -2.33 -2.85
N GLY A 324 -5.04 -1.45 -3.79
CA GLY A 324 -5.70 -1.84 -5.04
C GLY A 324 -7.06 -2.48 -4.81
N HIS A 325 -7.57 -3.17 -5.83
CA HIS A 325 -8.82 -3.92 -5.83
C HIS A 325 -8.64 -5.43 -5.59
N ASN A 326 -7.42 -5.88 -5.29
CA ASN A 326 -7.16 -7.26 -4.88
C ASN A 326 -7.03 -7.34 -3.36
N TYR A 327 -7.74 -8.29 -2.76
CA TYR A 327 -7.86 -8.39 -1.31
C TYR A 327 -6.52 -8.80 -0.66
N TYR A 328 -5.88 -7.82 -0.05
CA TYR A 328 -4.72 -7.95 0.82
C TYR A 328 -4.83 -6.87 1.91
N PRO A 329 -5.72 -7.08 2.91
CA PRO A 329 -6.06 -6.03 3.87
C PRO A 329 -4.83 -5.69 4.71
N TYR A 330 -4.44 -4.42 4.66
CA TYR A 330 -3.30 -3.90 5.42
C TYR A 330 -3.68 -3.66 6.88
N VAL A 331 -4.86 -3.08 7.07
CA VAL A 331 -5.47 -2.82 8.37
C VAL A 331 -6.91 -3.29 8.27
N TYR A 332 -7.40 -3.96 9.29
CA TYR A 332 -8.81 -4.33 9.36
C TYR A 332 -9.36 -4.20 10.77
N TYR A 333 -10.63 -3.83 10.84
CA TYR A 333 -11.38 -3.72 12.07
C TYR A 333 -12.61 -4.60 11.97
N SER A 334 -12.61 -5.71 12.71
CA SER A 334 -13.72 -6.67 12.73
C SER A 334 -14.83 -6.18 13.66
N LYS A 335 -16.05 -6.04 13.13
CA LYS A 335 -17.26 -5.60 13.86
C LYS A 335 -17.04 -4.34 14.71
N PRO A 336 -16.50 -3.27 14.11
CA PRO A 336 -16.04 -2.11 14.86
C PRO A 336 -17.19 -1.32 15.46
N THR A 337 -16.90 -0.66 16.57
CA THR A 337 -17.72 0.41 17.15
C THR A 337 -16.91 1.69 17.22
N PHE A 338 -17.39 2.75 16.60
CA PHE A 338 -16.82 4.09 16.63
C PHE A 338 -17.52 4.92 17.69
N ARG A 339 -16.76 5.49 18.63
CA ARG A 339 -17.30 6.38 19.67
C ARG A 339 -16.53 7.69 19.73
N PRO A 340 -17.19 8.83 20.01
CA PRO A 340 -16.48 10.05 20.37
C PRO A 340 -15.50 9.75 21.51
N ALA A 341 -14.25 10.20 21.36
CA ALA A 341 -13.31 10.14 22.48
C ALA A 341 -13.86 11.08 23.57
N SER A 342 -14.04 10.57 24.79
CA SER A 342 -14.52 11.38 25.90
C SER A 342 -13.59 12.59 26.11
N ALA A 343 -14.18 13.77 26.35
CA ALA A 343 -13.46 15.04 26.53
C ALA A 343 -12.54 15.11 27.77
N THR A 344 -12.30 14.00 28.46
CA THR A 344 -11.61 13.95 29.75
C THR A 344 -10.10 13.70 29.68
N SER A 345 -9.47 13.76 28.50
CA SER A 345 -8.01 13.88 28.40
C SER A 345 -7.62 15.25 27.85
N VAL A 346 -7.40 16.20 28.76
CA VAL A 346 -6.56 17.37 28.46
C VAL A 346 -5.12 16.88 28.61
N ASP A 347 -4.41 16.76 27.49
CA ASP A 347 -2.98 16.45 27.45
C ASP A 347 -2.15 17.61 28.03
N GLY A 348 -2.24 17.81 29.35
CA GLY A 348 -1.42 18.75 30.12
C GLY A 348 -1.63 20.23 29.77
N ILE A 349 -1.99 21.03 30.77
CA ILE A 349 -1.76 22.48 30.69
C ILE A 349 -0.26 22.73 30.88
N ALA A 350 0.39 23.44 29.94
CA ALA A 350 1.72 23.98 30.15
C ALA A 350 1.69 24.93 31.35
N VAL A 351 2.59 24.73 32.33
CA VAL A 351 2.67 25.56 33.53
C VAL A 351 3.28 26.91 33.13
N GLY A 352 2.45 27.85 32.67
CA GLY A 352 2.84 29.23 32.38
C GLY A 352 2.80 30.14 33.61
N GLU A 353 3.35 31.34 33.49
CA GLU A 353 3.23 32.39 34.51
C GLU A 353 1.76 32.63 34.87
N GLY A 354 1.45 32.68 36.17
CA GLY A 354 0.08 32.86 36.68
C GLY A 354 -0.70 31.56 36.95
N SER A 355 -0.15 30.38 36.64
CA SER A 355 -0.79 29.10 37.01
C SER A 355 -0.58 28.75 38.49
N VAL A 356 -1.64 28.22 39.14
CA VAL A 356 -1.61 27.81 40.54
C VAL A 356 -1.66 26.28 40.63
N VAL A 357 -0.70 25.69 41.36
CA VAL A 357 -0.67 24.25 41.64
C VAL A 357 -1.14 23.99 43.07
N LYS A 358 -2.12 23.10 43.23
CA LYS A 358 -2.59 22.60 44.53
C LYS A 358 -2.46 21.09 44.59
N TYR A 359 -2.24 20.55 45.79
CA TYR A 359 -2.24 19.12 46.04
C TYR A 359 -3.37 18.77 46.99
N TYR A 360 -3.98 17.60 46.80
CA TYR A 360 -5.06 17.08 47.64
C TYR A 360 -4.75 15.64 48.04
N ASP A 361 -5.08 15.27 49.28
CA ASP A 361 -5.14 13.86 49.67
C ASP A 361 -6.41 13.18 49.12
N LEU A 362 -6.54 11.87 49.31
CA LEU A 362 -7.66 11.10 48.78
C LEU A 362 -9.00 11.41 49.46
N SER A 363 -9.02 12.13 50.58
CA SER A 363 -10.25 12.63 51.21
C SER A 363 -10.63 14.04 50.73
N GLY A 364 -9.88 14.62 49.79
CA GLY A 364 -10.16 15.92 49.19
C GLY A 364 -9.65 17.12 50.00
N ARG A 365 -8.82 16.90 51.03
CA ARG A 365 -8.20 17.99 51.81
C ARG A 365 -6.98 18.52 51.08
N CYS A 366 -6.86 19.85 50.99
CA CYS A 366 -5.71 20.52 50.37
C CYS A 366 -4.45 20.36 51.24
N ILE A 367 -3.34 19.93 50.64
CA ILE A 367 -2.05 19.68 51.28
C ILE A 367 -0.98 20.59 50.67
N GLN A 368 -0.19 21.26 51.52
CA GLN A 368 0.86 22.20 51.09
C GLN A 368 2.12 21.48 50.56
N ARG A 369 2.49 20.34 51.14
CA ARG A 369 3.71 19.60 50.82
C ARG A 369 3.47 18.09 50.81
N PRO A 370 3.19 17.48 49.64
CA PRO A 370 3.07 16.02 49.54
C PRO A 370 4.44 15.36 49.75
N ALA A 371 4.54 14.48 50.75
CA ALA A 371 5.82 13.88 51.17
C ALA A 371 5.88 12.35 50.96
N LYS A 372 4.79 11.62 51.18
CA LYS A 372 4.71 10.17 50.95
C LYS A 372 3.28 9.73 50.68
N GLY A 373 3.05 8.98 49.60
CA GLY A 373 1.75 8.39 49.27
C GLY A 373 1.11 8.94 47.99
N VAL A 374 -0.18 8.66 47.81
CA VAL A 374 -0.95 9.06 46.63
C VAL A 374 -1.65 10.40 46.87
N PHE A 375 -1.46 11.34 45.95
CA PHE A 375 -2.08 12.65 45.98
C PHE A 375 -2.70 13.00 44.62
N VAL A 376 -3.59 13.98 44.61
CA VAL A 376 -4.12 14.60 43.38
C VAL A 376 -3.47 15.98 43.24
N LYS A 377 -2.66 16.16 42.20
CA LYS A 377 -2.14 17.47 41.79
C LYS A 377 -3.15 18.15 40.88
N THR A 378 -3.68 19.29 41.28
CA THR A 378 -4.53 20.13 40.44
C THR A 378 -3.76 21.36 39.99
N THR A 379 -3.61 21.55 38.69
CA THR A 379 -3.10 22.79 38.08
C THR A 379 -4.29 23.63 37.63
N ILE A 380 -4.32 24.89 38.05
CA ILE A 380 -5.34 25.88 37.68
C ILE A 380 -4.65 26.93 36.80
N ALA A 381 -5.10 27.09 35.57
CA ALA A 381 -4.61 28.12 34.65
C ALA A 381 -5.16 29.51 35.02
N ALA A 382 -4.53 30.57 34.48
CA ALA A 382 -4.94 31.95 34.71
C ALA A 382 -6.39 32.24 34.25
N ASP A 383 -6.89 31.48 33.26
CA ASP A 383 -8.27 31.55 32.76
C ASP A 383 -9.29 30.73 33.58
N GLY A 384 -8.85 30.07 34.66
CA GLY A 384 -9.69 29.27 35.54
C GLY A 384 -9.82 27.79 35.15
N THR A 385 -9.23 27.35 34.02
CA THR A 385 -9.23 25.95 33.59
C THR A 385 -8.46 25.07 34.57
N LYS A 386 -8.99 23.88 34.90
CA LYS A 386 -8.40 22.96 35.90
C LYS A 386 -8.02 21.63 35.28
N VAL A 387 -6.81 21.16 35.57
CA VAL A 387 -6.36 19.79 35.24
C VAL A 387 -5.91 19.10 36.52
N ALA A 388 -6.50 17.93 36.81
CA ALA A 388 -6.12 17.09 37.93
C ALA A 388 -5.34 15.86 37.44
N LYS A 389 -4.24 15.53 38.11
CA LYS A 389 -3.43 14.34 37.86
C LYS A 389 -3.11 13.62 39.16
N LYS A 390 -3.22 12.29 39.16
CA LYS A 390 -2.70 11.45 40.26
C LYS A 390 -1.18 11.56 40.27
N VAL A 391 -0.61 11.80 41.44
CA VAL A 391 0.84 11.81 41.66
C VAL A 391 1.17 10.90 42.85
N ILE A 392 2.27 10.17 42.74
CA ILE A 392 2.82 9.33 43.81
C ILE A 392 4.12 10.01 44.25
N LYS A 393 4.25 10.25 45.56
CA LYS A 393 5.43 10.87 46.17
C LYS A 393 6.08 9.93 47.16
#